data_AF-A0A7S3PXK0-F1
#
_entry.id   AF-A0A7S3PXK0-F1
#
_cell.length_a   1.000
_cell.length_b   1.000
_cell.length_c   1.000
_cell.angle_alpha   90.00
_cell.angle_beta   90.00
_cell.angle_gamma   90.00
#
_symmetry.space_group_name_H-M   'P 1'
#
loop_
_entity.id
_entity.type
_entity.pdbx_description
1 polymer ?
#
loop_
_entity_poly.entity_id
_entity_poly.type
_entity_poly.pdbx_seq_one_letter_code
_entity_poly.pdbx_strand_id
1 'polypeptide(L)'
;MKWTSPGKNKIKQWEWPVPSEVIEIETKDEQNWRWNAGKGFYALSESLRDSRHYQVKGRKLFLQYSSDELLKFYKTEFLKTWIKGKNIVFGSEAFDFIIKDINGRDMIDGLKALMPWHIDGVNLNGSDDDITVVVTYRLSRIKHLISIWRQTKKATEPFEEWMKETLNNLGALDSLGLANAFISQNLKVSLLDSSGLAAAGVDISNAVACDVLDAPCTKDKQVVGTKPVVMNTKVDFQGKVNLSEEQLEVMDKALQMYDCKYQSMVMEDDRLTVLYPHGLLKVFEFCNSNGLQEYSVGRDELKRQLQCIAAGFKG
;
A
#
# COMPACT_ATOMS: atom_id res chain seq x y z
N MET A 1 -37.14 -4.42 -4.53
CA MET A 1 -36.41 -5.54 -5.15
C MET A 1 -35.02 -5.56 -4.49
N LYS A 2 -34.72 -6.56 -3.64
CA LYS A 2 -33.42 -6.64 -2.96
C LYS A 2 -32.38 -7.10 -3.99
N TRP A 3 -31.52 -6.18 -4.43
CA TRP A 3 -30.42 -6.49 -5.33
C TRP A 3 -29.36 -7.22 -4.53
N THR A 4 -29.20 -8.52 -4.83
CA THR A 4 -28.33 -9.54 -4.22
C THR A 4 -28.96 -10.39 -3.11
N SER A 5 -28.92 -11.70 -3.34
CA SER A 5 -29.40 -12.77 -2.46
C SER A 5 -28.50 -12.94 -1.23
N PRO A 6 -29.02 -13.34 -0.05
CA PRO A 6 -28.26 -13.44 1.21
C PRO A 6 -27.23 -14.58 1.28
N GLY A 7 -26.85 -15.17 0.14
CA GLY A 7 -25.93 -16.30 0.08
C GLY A 7 -24.72 -15.96 -0.78
N LYS A 8 -23.57 -15.76 -0.13
CA LYS A 8 -22.16 -15.98 -0.56
C LYS A 8 -21.83 -16.00 -2.06
N ASN A 9 -22.48 -15.19 -2.89
CA ASN A 9 -22.02 -14.94 -4.25
C ASN A 9 -20.94 -13.87 -4.14
N LYS A 10 -19.72 -14.27 -3.76
CA LYS A 10 -18.54 -13.47 -4.05
C LYS A 10 -18.54 -13.26 -5.56
N ILE A 11 -18.87 -12.03 -5.94
CA ILE A 11 -19.14 -11.64 -7.31
C ILE A 11 -17.87 -11.98 -8.14
N LYS A 12 -17.99 -12.79 -9.19
CA LYS A 12 -16.83 -13.27 -9.98
C LYS A 12 -16.20 -12.22 -10.91
N GLN A 13 -16.67 -10.98 -10.84
CA GLN A 13 -16.27 -9.88 -11.73
C GLN A 13 -15.86 -8.68 -10.89
N TRP A 14 -14.72 -8.09 -11.24
CA TRP A 14 -14.22 -6.86 -10.63
C TRP A 14 -13.90 -5.83 -11.71
N GLU A 15 -13.87 -4.56 -11.32
CA GLU A 15 -13.53 -3.45 -12.19
C GLU A 15 -12.61 -2.48 -11.45
N TRP A 16 -11.81 -1.72 -12.22
CA TRP A 16 -11.04 -0.58 -11.73
C TRP A 16 -11.77 0.71 -12.14
N PRO A 17 -12.76 1.18 -11.36
CA PRO A 17 -13.65 2.26 -11.77
C PRO A 17 -13.00 3.63 -11.63
N VAL A 18 -12.04 3.91 -12.51
CA VAL A 18 -11.44 5.24 -12.65
C VAL A 18 -12.38 6.12 -13.48
N PRO A 19 -12.75 7.33 -13.01
CA PRO A 19 -13.59 8.25 -13.78
C PRO A 19 -12.99 8.63 -15.13
N SER A 20 -13.83 8.70 -16.15
CA SER A 20 -13.44 9.05 -17.53
C SER A 20 -12.69 10.38 -17.62
N GLU A 21 -13.08 11.35 -16.81
CA GLU A 21 -12.51 12.69 -16.69
C GLU A 21 -11.06 12.61 -16.22
N VAL A 22 -10.78 11.74 -15.24
CA VAL A 22 -9.42 11.47 -14.76
C VAL A 22 -8.61 10.79 -15.86
N ILE A 23 -9.17 9.76 -16.51
CA ILE A 23 -8.50 9.04 -17.61
C ILE A 23 -8.13 10.01 -18.73
N GLU A 24 -9.06 10.84 -19.18
CA GLU A 24 -8.88 11.75 -20.31
C GLU A 24 -7.73 12.73 -20.06
N ILE A 25 -7.64 13.29 -18.86
CA ILE A 25 -6.62 14.30 -18.53
C ILE A 25 -5.27 13.63 -18.29
N GLU A 26 -5.23 12.57 -17.49
CA GLU A 26 -3.99 11.91 -17.08
C GLU A 26 -3.33 11.13 -18.21
N THR A 27 -4.09 10.61 -19.19
CA THR A 27 -3.51 9.94 -20.37
C THR A 27 -2.84 10.91 -21.34
N LYS A 28 -3.27 12.18 -21.37
CA LYS A 28 -2.73 13.23 -22.23
C LYS A 28 -1.57 14.00 -21.59
N ASP A 29 -1.29 13.77 -20.31
CA ASP A 29 -0.26 14.51 -19.61
C ASP A 29 1.13 13.91 -19.86
N GLU A 30 1.84 14.44 -20.87
CA GLU A 30 3.19 14.00 -21.24
C GLU A 30 4.22 14.18 -20.10
N GLN A 31 3.92 15.02 -19.11
CA GLN A 31 4.76 15.20 -17.92
C GLN A 31 4.53 14.10 -16.87
N ASN A 32 3.45 13.32 -17.00
CA ASN A 32 3.14 12.22 -16.09
C ASN A 32 3.72 10.89 -16.58
N TRP A 33 3.77 9.93 -15.66
CA TRP A 33 4.15 8.56 -15.94
C TRP A 33 3.28 7.93 -17.04
N ARG A 34 3.75 6.82 -17.64
CA ARG A 34 2.91 6.02 -18.55
C ARG A 34 1.61 5.60 -17.84
N TRP A 35 0.48 5.93 -18.45
CA TRP A 35 -0.84 5.66 -17.91
C TRP A 35 -1.08 4.18 -17.61
N ASN A 36 -1.72 3.91 -16.47
CA ASN A 36 -2.40 2.65 -16.17
C ASN A 36 -3.53 2.91 -15.14
N ALA A 37 -4.44 1.96 -14.95
CA ALA A 37 -5.59 2.15 -14.06
C ALA A 37 -5.20 2.46 -12.61
N GLY A 38 -4.14 1.84 -12.07
CA GLY A 38 -3.65 2.12 -10.72
C GLY A 38 -3.20 3.57 -10.54
N LYS A 39 -2.71 4.19 -11.62
CA LYS A 39 -2.33 5.60 -11.62
C LYS A 39 -3.52 6.56 -11.57
N GLY A 40 -4.69 6.16 -12.05
CA GLY A 40 -5.92 6.93 -11.89
C GLY A 40 -6.19 7.27 -10.43
N PHE A 41 -5.99 6.30 -9.53
CA PHE A 41 -6.27 6.45 -8.10
C PHE A 41 -5.28 7.34 -7.33
N TYR A 42 -4.23 7.89 -7.96
CA TYR A 42 -3.46 8.96 -7.32
C TYR A 42 -4.33 10.18 -7.06
N ALA A 43 -5.19 10.55 -8.02
CA ALA A 43 -6.11 11.68 -7.86
C ALA A 43 -7.06 11.43 -6.68
N LEU A 44 -7.60 10.21 -6.55
CA LEU A 44 -8.42 9.82 -5.41
C LEU A 44 -7.67 10.00 -4.08
N SER A 45 -6.48 9.41 -3.97
CA SER A 45 -5.68 9.48 -2.76
C SER A 45 -5.31 10.92 -2.40
N GLU A 46 -5.03 11.78 -3.38
CA GLU A 46 -4.70 13.19 -3.15
C GLU A 46 -5.92 14.01 -2.76
N SER A 47 -7.08 13.78 -3.36
CA SER A 47 -8.33 14.47 -3.02
C SER A 47 -8.81 14.15 -1.60
N LEU A 48 -8.43 13.00 -1.04
CA LEU A 48 -8.74 12.60 0.33
C LEU A 48 -7.85 13.28 1.39
N ARG A 49 -6.74 13.92 1.00
CA ARG A 49 -5.81 14.58 1.93
C ARG A 49 -6.36 15.94 2.35
N ASP A 50 -5.99 16.40 3.55
CA ASP A 50 -6.35 17.75 4.02
C ASP A 50 -5.65 18.80 3.15
N SER A 51 -6.45 19.50 2.34
CA SER A 51 -6.00 20.54 1.42
C SER A 51 -5.35 21.75 2.11
N ARG A 52 -5.56 21.91 3.43
CA ARG A 52 -4.91 22.96 4.23
C ARG A 52 -3.43 22.66 4.46
N HIS A 53 -3.07 21.38 4.51
CA HIS A 53 -1.69 20.93 4.76
C HIS A 53 -0.97 20.50 3.49
N TYR A 54 -1.72 20.00 2.50
CA TYR A 54 -1.16 19.47 1.26
C TYR A 54 -1.89 20.03 0.05
N GLN A 55 -1.21 20.92 -0.67
CA GLN A 55 -1.68 21.43 -1.95
C GLN A 55 -0.98 20.69 -3.08
N VAL A 56 -1.76 19.99 -3.90
CA VAL A 56 -1.29 19.42 -5.17
C VAL A 56 -1.11 20.56 -6.16
N LYS A 57 0.11 21.09 -6.25
CA LYS A 57 0.43 22.18 -7.16
C LYS A 57 0.81 21.62 -8.54
N GLY A 58 0.22 22.18 -9.59
CA GLY A 58 0.67 21.98 -10.96
C GLY A 58 0.15 20.73 -11.70
N ARG A 59 -0.60 19.82 -11.05
CA ARG A 59 -1.30 18.75 -11.78
C ARG A 59 -2.48 19.34 -12.53
N LYS A 60 -2.52 19.15 -13.85
CA LYS A 60 -3.59 19.68 -14.73
C LYS A 60 -4.98 19.34 -14.23
N LEU A 61 -5.16 18.13 -13.69
CA LEU A 61 -6.42 17.66 -13.12
C LEU A 61 -6.94 18.58 -12.00
N PHE A 62 -6.06 18.95 -11.05
CA PHE A 62 -6.41 19.81 -9.91
C PHE A 62 -6.45 21.31 -10.25
N LEU A 63 -6.02 21.68 -11.46
CA LEU A 63 -6.29 23.02 -12.02
C LEU A 63 -7.69 23.13 -12.62
N GLN A 64 -8.30 21.99 -12.99
CA GLN A 64 -9.62 21.93 -13.63
C GLN A 64 -10.73 21.56 -12.65
N TYR A 65 -10.44 20.71 -11.66
CA TYR A 65 -11.41 20.21 -10.70
C TYR A 65 -10.92 20.38 -9.27
N SER A 66 -11.85 20.72 -8.38
CA SER A 66 -11.63 20.67 -6.93
C SER A 66 -11.58 19.22 -6.41
N SER A 67 -11.00 19.03 -5.22
CA SER A 67 -10.99 17.71 -4.56
C SER A 67 -12.39 17.13 -4.40
N ASP A 68 -13.38 17.95 -4.03
CA ASP A 68 -14.76 17.50 -3.83
C ASP A 68 -15.42 17.04 -5.13
N GLU A 69 -15.14 17.70 -6.26
CA GLU A 69 -15.62 17.27 -7.57
C GLU A 69 -15.01 15.94 -7.98
N LEU A 70 -13.70 15.77 -7.78
CA LEU A 70 -13.02 14.50 -8.05
C LEU A 70 -13.58 13.37 -7.18
N LEU A 71 -13.81 13.61 -5.89
CA LEU A 71 -14.45 12.62 -5.00
C LEU A 71 -15.86 12.25 -5.47
N LYS A 72 -16.64 13.21 -5.98
CA LYS A 72 -17.97 12.94 -6.58
C LYS A 72 -17.86 12.08 -7.84
N PHE A 73 -16.85 12.29 -8.68
CA PHE A 73 -16.61 11.44 -9.85
C PHE A 73 -16.33 9.99 -9.44
N TYR A 74 -15.44 9.77 -8.46
CA TYR A 74 -15.16 8.43 -7.93
C TYR A 74 -16.40 7.79 -7.31
N LYS A 75 -17.12 8.52 -6.46
CA LYS A 75 -18.37 8.03 -5.83
C LYS A 75 -19.39 7.58 -6.88
N THR A 76 -19.50 8.32 -7.99
CA THR A 76 -20.39 8.01 -9.12
C THR A 76 -19.96 6.73 -9.85
N GLU A 77 -18.67 6.58 -10.16
CA GLU A 77 -18.17 5.38 -10.85
C GLU A 77 -18.20 4.13 -9.98
N PHE A 78 -17.97 4.29 -8.67
CA PHE A 78 -18.11 3.21 -7.70
C PHE A 78 -19.56 2.72 -7.65
N LEU A 79 -20.52 3.65 -7.56
CA LEU A 79 -21.94 3.33 -7.60
C LEU A 79 -22.34 2.60 -8.90
N LYS A 80 -21.92 3.14 -10.06
CA LYS A 80 -22.21 2.51 -11.37
C LYS A 80 -21.67 1.08 -11.43
N THR A 81 -20.46 0.86 -10.92
CA THR A 81 -19.81 -0.46 -10.89
C THR A 81 -20.54 -1.43 -9.96
N TRP A 82 -20.93 -0.96 -8.78
CA TRP A 82 -21.66 -1.77 -7.80
C TRP A 82 -23.04 -2.19 -8.29
N ILE A 83 -23.80 -1.27 -8.91
CA ILE A 83 -25.13 -1.57 -9.47
C ILE A 83 -25.05 -2.60 -10.61
N LYS A 84 -23.94 -2.62 -11.36
CA LYS A 84 -23.67 -3.68 -12.36
C LYS A 84 -23.38 -5.04 -11.74
N GLY A 85 -23.36 -5.14 -10.41
CA GLY A 85 -23.03 -6.36 -9.67
C GLY A 85 -21.58 -6.75 -9.88
N LYS A 86 -20.64 -5.78 -9.79
CA LYS A 86 -19.19 -6.01 -9.86
C LYS A 86 -18.52 -5.55 -8.57
N ASN A 87 -17.46 -6.25 -8.15
CA ASN A 87 -16.58 -5.75 -7.09
C ASN A 87 -15.80 -4.53 -7.57
N ILE A 88 -15.56 -3.60 -6.65
CA ILE A 88 -14.75 -2.42 -6.88
C ILE A 88 -13.32 -2.75 -6.43
N VAL A 89 -12.35 -2.60 -7.33
CA VAL A 89 -10.93 -2.69 -7.01
C VAL A 89 -10.28 -1.36 -7.28
N PHE A 90 -9.63 -0.79 -6.26
CA PHE A 90 -8.80 0.38 -6.41
C PHE A 90 -7.54 0.23 -5.57
N GLY A 91 -6.48 0.91 -5.99
CA GLY A 91 -5.18 0.80 -5.35
C GLY A 91 -4.16 1.70 -6.03
N SER A 92 -3.24 2.22 -5.23
CA SER A 92 -2.15 3.09 -5.63
C SER A 92 -1.08 3.07 -4.55
N GLU A 93 0.19 3.24 -4.94
CA GLU A 93 1.29 3.48 -3.99
C GLU A 93 1.03 4.74 -3.14
N ALA A 94 0.26 5.70 -3.65
CA ALA A 94 -0.09 6.94 -2.95
C ALA A 94 -0.89 6.71 -1.65
N PHE A 95 -1.54 5.55 -1.48
CA PHE A 95 -2.23 5.26 -0.22
C PHE A 95 -1.28 5.06 0.97
N ASP A 96 0.03 5.00 0.74
CA ASP A 96 1.01 5.08 1.81
C ASP A 96 0.98 6.43 2.56
N PHE A 97 0.33 7.48 2.01
CA PHE A 97 0.09 8.74 2.71
C PHE A 97 -0.73 8.58 3.98
N ILE A 98 -1.57 7.54 4.09
CA ILE A 98 -2.38 7.24 5.27
C ILE A 98 -1.55 7.14 6.55
N ILE A 99 -0.29 6.70 6.46
CA ILE A 99 0.59 6.60 7.64
C ILE A 99 1.68 7.66 7.69
N LYS A 100 1.72 8.55 6.69
CA LYS A 100 2.70 9.63 6.58
C LYS A 100 2.09 10.96 7.00
N ASP A 101 0.81 11.15 6.76
CA ASP A 101 0.10 12.38 7.06
C ASP A 101 -0.58 12.32 8.43
N ILE A 102 -0.70 13.48 9.08
CA ILE A 102 -1.36 13.62 10.39
C ILE A 102 -2.85 13.24 10.35
N ASN A 103 -3.48 13.37 9.18
CA ASN A 103 -4.90 13.12 8.93
C ASN A 103 -5.16 11.75 8.28
N GLY A 104 -4.25 10.79 8.43
CA GLY A 104 -4.38 9.45 7.85
C GLY A 104 -5.71 8.75 8.15
N ARG A 105 -6.24 8.95 9.36
CA ARG A 105 -7.56 8.46 9.76
C ARG A 105 -8.67 9.05 8.89
N ASP A 106 -8.66 10.35 8.68
CA ASP A 106 -9.67 11.05 7.88
C ASP A 106 -9.65 10.57 6.42
N MET A 107 -8.48 10.17 5.89
CA MET A 107 -8.38 9.56 4.57
C MET A 107 -9.10 8.21 4.51
N ILE A 108 -8.98 7.37 5.55
CA ILE A 108 -9.69 6.08 5.63
C ILE A 108 -11.19 6.32 5.74
N ASP A 109 -11.63 7.26 6.58
CA ASP A 109 -13.05 7.61 6.72
C ASP A 109 -13.62 8.17 5.42
N GLY A 110 -12.86 9.00 4.72
CA GLY A 110 -13.20 9.49 3.38
C GLY A 110 -13.33 8.37 2.36
N LEU A 111 -12.43 7.36 2.37
CA LEU A 111 -12.55 6.18 1.51
C LEU A 111 -13.83 5.40 1.79
N LYS A 112 -14.17 5.19 3.06
CA LYS A 112 -15.40 4.51 3.46
C LYS A 112 -16.63 5.27 2.98
N ALA A 113 -16.65 6.60 3.11
CA ALA A 113 -17.75 7.46 2.67
C ALA A 113 -17.99 7.47 1.14
N LEU A 114 -17.01 7.00 0.35
CA LEU A 114 -17.17 6.81 -1.10
C LEU A 114 -17.86 5.51 -1.47
N MET A 115 -18.00 4.57 -0.53
CA MET A 115 -18.59 3.27 -0.84
C MET A 115 -20.07 3.40 -1.21
N PRO A 116 -20.57 2.59 -2.17
CA PRO A 116 -21.92 2.72 -2.72
C PRO A 116 -23.05 2.65 -1.68
N TRP A 117 -22.86 1.94 -0.58
CA TRP A 117 -23.88 1.81 0.48
C TRP A 117 -23.98 3.03 1.41
N HIS A 118 -23.06 3.99 1.30
CA HIS A 118 -23.10 5.28 2.01
C HIS A 118 -23.66 6.42 1.13
N ILE A 119 -24.44 6.08 0.09
CA ILE A 119 -25.08 7.06 -0.81
C ILE A 119 -26.53 7.27 -0.41
N ASP A 120 -26.85 8.51 -0.01
CA ASP A 120 -28.20 8.89 0.40
C ASP A 120 -29.23 8.62 -0.70
N GLY A 121 -30.37 8.06 -0.29
CA GLY A 121 -31.49 7.77 -1.20
C GLY A 121 -31.35 6.49 -2.02
N VAL A 122 -30.26 5.75 -1.89
CA VAL A 122 -30.08 4.45 -2.56
C VAL A 122 -29.94 3.33 -1.53
N ASN A 123 -30.92 2.44 -1.45
CA ASN A 123 -30.84 1.27 -0.58
C ASN A 123 -30.06 0.14 -1.28
N LEU A 124 -28.74 0.14 -1.10
CA LEU A 124 -27.83 -0.88 -1.61
C LEU A 124 -27.41 -1.82 -0.50
N ASN A 125 -27.30 -3.11 -0.82
CA ASN A 125 -26.63 -4.06 0.06
C ASN A 125 -25.13 -3.79 0.05
N GLY A 126 -24.51 -3.76 1.22
CA GLY A 126 -23.07 -3.58 1.42
C GLY A 126 -22.80 -3.01 2.81
N SER A 127 -21.57 -3.20 3.29
CA SER A 127 -21.13 -2.74 4.61
C SER A 127 -19.61 -2.60 4.63
N ASP A 128 -19.08 -1.93 5.65
CA ASP A 128 -17.64 -1.80 5.82
C ASP A 128 -16.95 -3.18 6.02
N ASP A 129 -17.67 -4.20 6.48
CA ASP A 129 -17.19 -5.58 6.61
C ASP A 129 -16.94 -6.26 5.26
N ASP A 130 -17.48 -5.69 4.16
CA ASP A 130 -17.26 -6.15 2.79
C ASP A 130 -15.98 -5.54 2.17
N ILE A 131 -15.32 -4.60 2.86
CA ILE A 131 -14.04 -4.02 2.42
C ILE A 131 -12.90 -4.92 2.87
N THR A 132 -12.07 -5.34 1.93
CA THR A 132 -10.78 -5.99 2.21
C THR A 132 -9.64 -5.14 1.68
N VAL A 133 -8.74 -4.73 2.56
CA VAL A 133 -7.54 -3.98 2.19
C VAL A 133 -6.39 -4.95 2.00
N VAL A 134 -5.64 -4.80 0.89
CA VAL A 134 -4.43 -5.57 0.66
C VAL A 134 -3.22 -4.71 0.94
N VAL A 135 -2.35 -5.16 1.83
CA VAL A 135 -1.07 -4.50 2.14
C VAL A 135 0.07 -5.45 1.81
N THR A 136 1.10 -4.97 1.13
CA THR A 136 2.28 -5.78 0.83
C THR A 136 3.39 -5.50 1.83
N TYR A 137 3.82 -6.54 2.55
CA TYR A 137 5.01 -6.54 3.38
C TYR A 137 6.21 -6.98 2.55
N ARG A 138 7.27 -6.17 2.52
CA ARG A 138 8.46 -6.43 1.69
C ARG A 138 9.70 -6.69 2.52
N LEU A 139 10.37 -7.81 2.24
CA LEU A 139 11.71 -8.14 2.73
C LEU A 139 12.72 -8.28 1.57
N SER A 140 14.00 -7.92 1.74
CA SER A 140 14.58 -7.24 2.92
C SER A 140 14.18 -5.76 2.99
N ARG A 141 14.09 -5.20 4.21
CA ARG A 141 13.65 -3.83 4.48
C ARG A 141 14.67 -2.81 3.99
N ILE A 142 15.97 -3.06 4.19
CA ILE A 142 17.03 -2.18 3.68
C ILE A 142 17.05 -2.13 2.15
N LYS A 143 16.80 -3.27 1.48
CA LYS A 143 16.68 -3.30 0.01
C LYS A 143 15.48 -2.49 -0.48
N HIS A 144 14.38 -2.49 0.28
CA HIS A 144 13.24 -1.62 -0.02
C HIS A 144 13.59 -0.14 0.16
N LEU A 145 14.28 0.21 1.25
CA LEU A 145 14.73 1.58 1.52
C LEU A 145 15.65 2.12 0.41
N ILE A 146 16.62 1.31 -0.04
CA ILE A 146 17.49 1.63 -1.18
C ILE A 146 16.66 1.84 -2.46
N SER A 147 15.61 1.05 -2.67
CA SER A 147 14.70 1.22 -3.82
C SER A 147 13.99 2.58 -3.78
N ILE A 148 13.52 3.01 -2.60
CA ILE A 148 12.86 4.31 -2.41
C ILE A 148 13.84 5.45 -2.66
N TRP A 149 15.07 5.35 -2.14
CA TRP A 149 16.13 6.32 -2.41
C TRP A 149 16.38 6.49 -3.91
N ARG A 150 16.53 5.38 -4.64
CA ARG A 150 16.75 5.39 -6.10
C ARG A 150 15.62 6.07 -6.87
N GLN A 151 14.38 5.84 -6.45
CA GLN A 151 13.20 6.47 -7.06
C GLN A 151 13.11 7.98 -6.78
N THR A 152 13.51 8.42 -5.58
CA THR A 152 13.33 9.82 -5.14
C THR A 152 14.45 10.76 -5.57
N LYS A 153 15.72 10.30 -5.56
CA LYS A 153 16.87 11.18 -5.75
C LYS A 153 17.56 11.10 -7.10
N LYS A 154 17.07 10.26 -8.02
CA LYS A 154 17.55 10.15 -9.41
C LYS A 154 19.09 10.28 -9.56
N ALA A 155 19.85 9.62 -8.68
CA ALA A 155 21.33 9.50 -8.66
C ALA A 155 22.15 10.76 -8.31
N THR A 156 21.54 11.87 -7.86
CA THR A 156 22.34 13.07 -7.52
C THR A 156 22.97 13.04 -6.13
N GLU A 157 22.49 12.17 -5.24
CA GLU A 157 22.88 12.11 -3.83
C GLU A 157 23.23 10.66 -3.44
N PRO A 158 24.42 10.40 -2.85
CA PRO A 158 24.79 9.08 -2.32
C PRO A 158 23.79 8.59 -1.26
N PHE A 159 23.65 7.26 -1.13
CA PHE A 159 22.70 6.68 -0.18
C PHE A 159 22.99 7.07 1.27
N GLU A 160 24.28 7.10 1.66
CA GLU A 160 24.71 7.50 3.00
C GLU A 160 24.28 8.94 3.34
N GLU A 161 24.51 9.88 2.43
CA GLU A 161 24.14 11.28 2.64
C GLU A 161 22.62 11.46 2.69
N TRP A 162 21.91 10.78 1.80
CA TRP A 162 20.45 10.73 1.85
C TRP A 162 19.93 10.21 3.19
N MET A 163 20.58 9.19 3.74
CA MET A 163 20.23 8.63 5.05
C MET A 163 20.47 9.63 6.19
N LYS A 164 21.54 10.43 6.14
CA LYS A 164 21.89 11.43 7.15
C LYS A 164 20.98 12.67 7.08
N GLU A 165 20.79 13.23 5.89
CA GLU A 165 20.20 14.56 5.70
C GLU A 165 18.68 14.54 5.54
N THR A 166 18.14 13.53 4.84
CA THR A 166 16.74 13.58 4.46
C THR A 166 15.86 13.30 5.68
N LEU A 167 14.71 13.98 5.75
CA LEU A 167 13.64 13.70 6.72
C LEU A 167 13.02 12.29 6.58
N ASN A 168 13.72 11.35 5.93
CA ASN A 168 13.37 10.01 5.49
C ASN A 168 11.93 9.61 5.73
N ASN A 169 11.19 9.51 4.64
CA ASN A 169 9.79 9.11 4.64
C ASN A 169 9.67 7.59 4.87
N LEU A 170 10.12 7.12 6.04
CA LEU A 170 10.06 5.72 6.49
C LEU A 170 8.61 5.19 6.50
N GLY A 171 7.61 6.05 6.39
CA GLY A 171 6.22 5.64 6.18
C GLY A 171 6.05 4.73 4.95
N ALA A 172 6.80 4.95 3.86
CA ALA A 172 6.73 4.04 2.70
C ALA A 172 7.24 2.61 3.01
N LEU A 173 8.01 2.44 4.09
CA LEU A 173 8.42 1.13 4.57
C LEU A 173 7.40 0.53 5.54
N ASP A 174 6.67 1.34 6.30
CA ASP A 174 5.86 0.92 7.45
C ASP A 174 4.52 0.27 7.06
N SER A 175 4.59 -0.77 6.22
CA SER A 175 3.46 -1.60 5.80
C SER A 175 2.67 -2.21 6.97
N LEU A 176 3.34 -2.56 8.08
CA LEU A 176 2.65 -3.07 9.26
C LEU A 176 1.89 -1.94 9.99
N GLY A 177 2.45 -0.73 10.07
CA GLY A 177 1.72 0.45 10.53
C GLY A 177 0.53 0.80 9.65
N LEU A 178 0.65 0.63 8.34
CA LEU A 178 -0.45 0.82 7.40
C LEU A 178 -1.56 -0.21 7.62
N ALA A 179 -1.22 -1.49 7.77
CA ALA A 179 -2.17 -2.53 8.13
C ALA A 179 -2.88 -2.20 9.46
N ASN A 180 -2.11 -1.81 10.49
CA ASN A 180 -2.65 -1.41 11.78
C ASN A 180 -3.63 -0.23 11.69
N ALA A 181 -3.34 0.76 10.85
CA ALA A 181 -4.22 1.92 10.64
C ALA A 181 -5.60 1.50 10.11
N PHE A 182 -5.64 0.58 9.15
CA PHE A 182 -6.90 0.06 8.61
C PHE A 182 -7.65 -0.84 9.60
N ILE A 183 -6.94 -1.71 10.32
CA ILE A 183 -7.50 -2.57 11.38
C ILE A 183 -8.12 -1.71 12.49
N SER A 184 -7.45 -0.61 12.86
CA SER A 184 -7.94 0.35 13.86
C SER A 184 -9.22 1.08 13.42
N GLN A 185 -9.54 1.08 12.12
CA GLN A 185 -10.81 1.58 11.55
C GLN A 185 -11.82 0.45 11.25
N ASN A 186 -11.61 -0.72 11.86
CA ASN A 186 -12.45 -1.89 11.72
C ASN A 186 -12.56 -2.43 10.28
N LEU A 187 -11.48 -2.36 9.51
CA LEU A 187 -11.41 -2.96 8.17
C LEU A 187 -10.61 -4.26 8.21
N LYS A 188 -11.00 -5.21 7.35
CA LYS A 188 -10.25 -6.45 7.14
C LYS A 188 -9.00 -6.17 6.31
N VAL A 189 -7.89 -6.78 6.69
CA VAL A 189 -6.61 -6.62 6.01
C VAL A 189 -6.05 -7.99 5.60
N SER A 190 -5.67 -8.12 4.33
CA SER A 190 -4.84 -9.21 3.81
C SER A 190 -3.41 -8.70 3.65
N LEU A 191 -2.50 -9.18 4.49
CA LEU A 191 -1.09 -8.81 4.45
C LEU A 191 -0.30 -9.84 3.63
N LEU A 192 0.20 -9.43 2.48
CA LEU A 192 0.99 -10.26 1.57
C LEU A 192 2.49 -10.13 1.90
N ASP A 193 3.12 -11.20 2.35
CA ASP A 193 4.56 -11.23 2.52
C ASP A 193 5.26 -11.58 1.19
N SER A 194 5.96 -10.59 0.62
CA SER A 194 6.62 -10.70 -0.68
C SER A 194 7.70 -11.78 -0.71
N SER A 195 8.34 -12.06 0.43
CA SER A 195 9.39 -13.08 0.51
C SER A 195 8.83 -14.49 0.43
N GLY A 196 7.67 -14.73 1.03
CA GLY A 196 6.97 -16.01 0.91
C GLY A 196 6.37 -16.21 -0.47
N LEU A 197 5.86 -15.13 -1.09
CA LEU A 197 5.43 -15.16 -2.49
C LEU A 197 6.58 -15.54 -3.42
N ALA A 198 7.74 -14.91 -3.26
CA ALA A 198 8.94 -15.24 -4.03
C ALA A 198 9.39 -16.70 -3.82
N ALA A 199 9.38 -17.18 -2.56
CA ALA A 199 9.71 -18.56 -2.24
C ALA A 199 8.72 -19.57 -2.85
N ALA A 200 7.44 -19.20 -2.96
CA ALA A 200 6.40 -20.01 -3.58
C ALA A 200 6.37 -19.89 -5.12
N GLY A 201 7.16 -18.99 -5.72
CA GLY A 201 7.11 -18.71 -7.16
C GLY A 201 5.79 -18.06 -7.61
N VAL A 202 5.08 -17.38 -6.70
CA VAL A 202 3.78 -16.75 -6.94
C VAL A 202 3.97 -15.24 -7.12
N ASP A 203 3.45 -14.69 -8.22
CA ASP A 203 3.43 -13.24 -8.44
C ASP A 203 2.41 -12.55 -7.51
N ILE A 204 2.69 -11.33 -7.05
CA ILE A 204 1.79 -10.57 -6.18
C ILE A 204 0.40 -10.42 -6.82
N SER A 205 0.33 -10.14 -8.12
CA SER A 205 -0.97 -9.98 -8.81
C SER A 205 -1.79 -11.27 -8.82
N ASN A 206 -1.13 -12.42 -8.93
CA ASN A 206 -1.75 -13.73 -8.85
C ASN A 206 -2.25 -14.00 -7.42
N ALA A 207 -1.45 -13.71 -6.39
CA ALA A 207 -1.89 -13.89 -5.01
C ALA A 207 -3.12 -13.03 -4.67
N VAL A 208 -3.12 -11.75 -5.08
CA VAL A 208 -4.31 -10.89 -4.93
C VAL A 208 -5.51 -11.47 -5.67
N ALA A 209 -5.34 -11.85 -6.93
CA ALA A 209 -6.44 -12.39 -7.72
C ALA A 209 -7.00 -13.69 -7.13
N CYS A 210 -6.14 -14.65 -6.82
CA CYS A 210 -6.55 -15.99 -6.39
C CYS A 210 -6.97 -16.07 -4.93
N ASP A 211 -6.23 -15.43 -4.03
CA ASP A 211 -6.38 -15.61 -2.58
C ASP A 211 -7.23 -14.51 -1.92
N VAL A 212 -7.37 -13.34 -2.56
CA VAL A 212 -8.19 -12.24 -2.04
C VAL A 212 -9.47 -12.06 -2.84
N LEU A 213 -9.37 -12.04 -4.17
CA LEU A 213 -10.52 -11.82 -5.07
C LEU A 213 -11.24 -13.12 -5.46
N ASP A 214 -10.75 -14.28 -5.01
CA ASP A 214 -11.27 -15.62 -5.37
C ASP A 214 -11.44 -15.84 -6.89
N ALA A 215 -10.51 -15.29 -7.68
CA ALA A 215 -10.45 -15.53 -9.11
C ALA A 215 -10.22 -17.03 -9.40
N PRO A 216 -10.78 -17.58 -10.49
CA PRO A 216 -10.46 -18.93 -10.92
C PRO A 216 -8.98 -19.06 -11.25
N CYS A 217 -8.26 -19.87 -10.48
CA CYS A 217 -6.83 -20.07 -10.61
C CYS A 217 -6.46 -21.55 -10.78
N THR A 218 -5.31 -21.79 -11.40
CA THR A 218 -4.69 -23.11 -11.48
C THR A 218 -4.22 -23.57 -10.10
N LYS A 219 -3.81 -24.84 -9.98
CA LYS A 219 -3.19 -25.38 -8.76
C LYS A 219 -1.95 -24.59 -8.34
N ASP A 220 -1.22 -24.04 -9.31
CA ASP A 220 -0.03 -23.22 -9.11
C ASP A 220 -0.34 -21.73 -8.89
N LYS A 221 -1.59 -21.42 -8.49
CA LYS A 221 -2.05 -20.06 -8.20
C LYS A 221 -1.87 -19.09 -9.36
N GLN A 222 -1.97 -19.56 -10.61
CA GLN A 222 -1.99 -18.68 -11.78
C GLN A 222 -3.43 -18.41 -12.19
N VAL A 223 -3.77 -17.16 -12.49
CA VAL A 223 -5.10 -16.81 -12.99
C VAL A 223 -5.35 -17.54 -14.32
N VAL A 224 -6.49 -18.24 -14.42
CA VAL A 224 -6.84 -18.98 -15.63
C VAL A 224 -7.16 -18.02 -16.78
N GLY A 225 -6.52 -18.22 -17.93
CA GLY A 225 -6.85 -17.48 -19.17
C GLY A 225 -6.15 -16.13 -19.31
N THR A 226 -5.25 -15.75 -18.40
CA THR A 226 -4.42 -14.54 -18.52
C THR A 226 -2.94 -14.87 -18.35
N LYS A 227 -2.08 -14.21 -19.12
CA LYS A 227 -0.64 -14.20 -18.85
C LYS A 227 -0.33 -12.89 -18.11
N PRO A 228 0.33 -12.92 -16.94
CA PRO A 228 0.68 -11.71 -16.26
C PRO A 228 1.63 -10.89 -17.13
N VAL A 229 1.28 -9.63 -17.38
CA VAL A 229 2.19 -8.67 -18.00
C VAL A 229 3.06 -8.09 -16.88
N VAL A 230 4.10 -8.84 -16.50
CA VAL A 230 5.05 -8.39 -15.49
C VAL A 230 5.92 -7.28 -16.09
N MET A 231 5.54 -6.03 -15.88
CA MET A 231 6.39 -4.87 -16.21
C MET A 231 7.34 -4.58 -15.05
N ASN A 232 8.31 -5.49 -14.82
CA ASN A 232 9.44 -5.19 -13.95
C ASN A 232 10.51 -4.44 -14.74
N THR A 233 10.30 -3.16 -15.01
CA THR A 233 11.41 -2.29 -15.45
C THR A 233 12.22 -1.89 -14.23
N LYS A 234 13.13 -2.77 -13.80
CA LYS A 234 14.28 -2.32 -13.01
C LYS A 234 15.09 -1.41 -13.93
N VAL A 235 14.98 -0.11 -13.74
CA VAL A 235 15.97 0.80 -14.30
C VAL A 235 17.24 0.56 -13.51
N ASP A 236 18.29 0.08 -14.19
CA ASP A 236 19.61 -0.10 -13.58
C ASP A 236 20.13 1.27 -13.14
N PHE A 237 19.90 1.58 -11.87
CA PHE A 237 20.32 2.84 -11.28
C PHE A 237 21.78 2.72 -10.87
N GLN A 238 22.65 3.51 -11.51
CA GLN A 238 24.09 3.55 -11.24
C GLN A 238 24.47 4.23 -9.91
N GLY A 239 23.48 4.60 -9.07
CA GLY A 239 23.74 5.16 -7.75
C GLY A 239 24.49 4.17 -6.86
N LYS A 240 25.65 4.58 -6.35
CA LYS A 240 26.45 3.77 -5.42
C LYS A 240 25.79 3.78 -4.04
N VAL A 241 25.46 2.59 -3.54
CA VAL A 241 25.15 2.39 -2.11
C VAL A 241 26.50 2.46 -1.40
N ASN A 242 26.86 3.64 -0.91
CA ASN A 242 28.16 3.93 -0.29
C ASN A 242 28.19 3.63 1.22
N LEU A 243 27.61 2.48 1.60
CA LEU A 243 27.68 1.94 2.97
C LEU A 243 28.29 0.54 2.90
N SER A 244 28.97 0.11 3.97
CA SER A 244 29.50 -1.25 4.07
C SER A 244 28.37 -2.28 4.18
N GLU A 245 28.64 -3.54 3.81
CA GLU A 245 27.68 -4.63 3.98
C GLU A 245 27.26 -4.78 5.45
N GLU A 246 28.21 -4.63 6.38
CA GLU A 246 27.94 -4.64 7.83
C GLU A 246 26.97 -3.52 8.23
N GLN A 247 27.17 -2.29 7.76
CA GLN A 247 26.23 -1.18 8.04
C GLN A 247 24.83 -1.50 7.51
N LEU A 248 24.73 -2.03 6.28
CA LEU A 248 23.43 -2.39 5.68
C LEU A 248 22.73 -3.51 6.46
N GLU A 249 23.48 -4.50 6.95
CA GLU A 249 22.94 -5.57 7.80
C GLU A 249 22.44 -5.05 9.14
N VAL A 250 23.19 -4.15 9.80
CA VAL A 250 22.77 -3.53 11.07
C VAL A 250 21.53 -2.67 10.86
N MET A 251 21.44 -1.92 9.75
CA MET A 251 20.23 -1.17 9.38
C MET A 251 19.02 -2.08 9.12
N ASP A 252 19.20 -3.21 8.43
CA ASP A 252 18.11 -4.16 8.20
C ASP A 252 17.62 -4.77 9.52
N LYS A 253 18.52 -5.09 10.45
CA LYS A 253 18.16 -5.54 11.80
C LYS A 253 17.37 -4.48 12.57
N ALA A 254 17.81 -3.22 12.56
CA ALA A 254 17.07 -2.13 13.21
C ALA A 254 15.64 -1.97 12.64
N LEU A 255 15.50 -2.09 11.31
CA LEU A 255 14.19 -2.09 10.65
C LEU A 255 13.32 -3.29 11.04
N GLN A 256 13.90 -4.48 11.19
CA GLN A 256 13.18 -5.66 11.66
C GLN A 256 12.77 -5.54 13.14
N MET A 257 13.63 -4.96 13.99
CA MET A 257 13.30 -4.66 15.40
C MET A 257 12.12 -3.70 15.51
N TYR A 258 12.05 -2.69 14.64
CA TYR A 258 10.92 -1.78 14.57
C TYR A 258 9.60 -2.51 14.23
N ASP A 259 9.65 -3.53 13.37
CA ASP A 259 8.48 -4.31 12.99
C ASP A 259 7.96 -5.18 14.17
N CYS A 260 8.79 -5.50 15.18
CA CYS A 260 8.41 -6.36 16.32
C CYS A 260 7.21 -5.86 17.13
N LYS A 261 7.00 -4.54 17.23
CA LYS A 261 5.86 -3.97 17.98
C LYS A 261 4.49 -4.32 17.41
N TYR A 262 4.44 -4.81 16.17
CA TYR A 262 3.20 -5.24 15.50
C TYR A 262 2.96 -6.74 15.63
N GLN A 263 3.79 -7.48 16.37
CA GLN A 263 3.68 -8.93 16.48
C GLN A 263 2.34 -9.38 17.07
N SER A 264 1.86 -8.75 18.14
CA SER A 264 0.55 -9.08 18.72
C SER A 264 -0.59 -8.88 17.72
N MET A 265 -0.62 -7.73 17.03
CA MET A 265 -1.59 -7.48 15.95
C MET A 265 -1.56 -8.59 14.90
N VAL A 266 -0.38 -9.02 14.46
CA VAL A 266 -0.27 -10.06 13.43
C VAL A 266 -0.71 -11.45 13.92
N MET A 267 -0.46 -11.77 15.18
CA MET A 267 -0.71 -13.10 15.73
C MET A 267 -2.12 -13.26 16.31
N GLU A 268 -2.77 -12.16 16.70
CA GLU A 268 -3.97 -12.19 17.54
C GLU A 268 -5.19 -11.49 16.92
N ASP A 269 -5.03 -10.56 15.96
CA ASP A 269 -6.16 -9.83 15.37
C ASP A 269 -6.86 -10.64 14.27
N ASP A 270 -8.13 -10.97 14.49
CA ASP A 270 -8.93 -11.80 13.59
C ASP A 270 -9.33 -11.11 12.28
N ARG A 271 -9.14 -9.79 12.19
CA ARG A 271 -9.37 -9.01 10.96
C ARG A 271 -8.15 -9.03 10.03
N LEU A 272 -7.01 -9.53 10.52
CA LEU A 272 -5.77 -9.63 9.77
C LEU A 272 -5.54 -11.06 9.30
N THR A 273 -5.45 -11.25 7.99
CA THR A 273 -5.00 -12.50 7.38
C THR A 273 -3.61 -12.28 6.77
N VAL A 274 -2.61 -13.01 7.26
CA VAL A 274 -1.28 -13.01 6.62
C VAL A 274 -1.19 -14.11 5.58
N LEU A 275 -0.85 -13.71 4.37
CA LEU A 275 -0.70 -14.60 3.22
C LEU A 275 0.80 -14.80 2.94
N TYR A 276 1.19 -16.06 2.74
CA TYR A 276 2.57 -16.49 2.50
C TYR A 276 3.57 -15.99 3.56
N PRO A 277 3.36 -16.23 4.87
CA PRO A 277 4.01 -15.53 5.99
C PRO A 277 5.49 -15.89 6.22
N HIS A 278 6.24 -16.29 5.19
CA HIS A 278 7.57 -16.89 5.31
C HIS A 278 8.63 -16.01 5.97
N GLY A 279 8.86 -14.81 5.46
CA GLY A 279 9.87 -13.90 5.98
C GLY A 279 9.37 -13.09 7.16
N LEU A 280 8.08 -12.75 7.21
CA LEU A 280 7.50 -12.07 8.36
C LEU A 280 7.59 -12.94 9.63
N LEU A 281 7.31 -14.26 9.53
CA LEU A 281 7.48 -15.16 10.67
C LEU A 281 8.94 -15.24 11.14
N LYS A 282 9.91 -15.23 10.23
CA LYS A 282 11.34 -15.17 10.61
C LYS A 282 11.69 -13.91 11.38
N VAL A 283 11.10 -12.76 11.01
CA VAL A 283 11.27 -11.51 11.77
C VAL A 283 10.71 -11.68 13.18
N PHE A 284 9.53 -12.28 13.36
CA PHE A 284 8.96 -12.48 14.69
C PHE A 284 9.64 -13.58 15.52
N GLU A 285 10.19 -14.62 14.88
CA GLU A 285 11.10 -15.57 15.54
C GLU A 285 12.34 -14.86 16.09
N PHE A 286 12.90 -13.92 15.31
CA PHE A 286 13.98 -13.06 15.78
C PHE A 286 13.54 -12.16 16.95
N CYS A 287 12.36 -11.54 16.88
CA CYS A 287 11.81 -10.74 17.98
C CYS A 287 11.68 -11.55 19.28
N ASN A 288 11.13 -12.76 19.19
CA ASN A 288 10.96 -13.67 20.33
C ASN A 288 12.30 -14.09 20.94
N SER A 289 13.26 -14.46 20.09
CA SER A 289 14.57 -14.94 20.53
C SER A 289 15.40 -13.88 21.25
N ASN A 290 15.09 -12.60 21.03
CA ASN A 290 15.78 -11.46 21.63
C ASN A 290 14.97 -10.74 22.71
N GLY A 291 13.79 -11.26 23.10
CA GLY A 291 12.94 -10.65 24.12
C GLY A 291 12.39 -9.27 23.72
N LEU A 292 12.17 -9.04 22.43
CA LEU A 292 11.75 -7.74 21.88
C LEU A 292 10.22 -7.57 21.80
N GLN A 293 9.44 -8.44 22.42
CA GLN A 293 7.97 -8.43 22.35
C GLN A 293 7.36 -7.16 22.94
N GLU A 294 7.96 -6.62 23.99
CA GLU A 294 7.53 -5.37 24.64
C GLU A 294 8.34 -4.15 24.17
N TYR A 295 9.35 -4.37 23.31
CA TYR A 295 10.25 -3.31 22.87
C TYR A 295 9.60 -2.51 21.72
N SER A 296 9.07 -1.34 22.05
CA SER A 296 8.45 -0.45 21.06
C SER A 296 9.43 0.66 20.64
N VAL A 297 10.02 0.50 19.45
CA VAL A 297 10.78 1.57 18.80
C VAL A 297 9.82 2.49 18.05
N GLY A 298 9.80 3.77 18.45
CA GLY A 298 9.10 4.82 17.71
C GLY A 298 9.75 5.08 16.35
N ARG A 299 8.98 5.63 15.38
CA ARG A 299 9.51 5.90 14.03
C ARG A 299 10.67 6.89 14.05
N ASP A 300 10.61 7.90 14.92
CA ASP A 300 11.68 8.88 15.09
C ASP A 300 12.93 8.27 15.70
N GLU A 301 12.77 7.31 16.62
CA GLU A 301 13.89 6.59 17.21
C GLU A 301 14.57 5.68 16.19
N LEU A 302 13.79 4.90 15.43
CA LEU A 302 14.32 4.12 14.30
C LEU A 302 15.09 5.02 13.33
N LYS A 303 14.55 6.19 13.00
CA LYS A 303 15.23 7.15 12.12
C LYS A 303 16.58 7.59 12.68
N ARG A 304 16.65 7.95 13.96
CA ARG A 304 17.91 8.32 14.63
C ARG A 304 18.93 7.17 14.58
N GLN A 305 18.50 5.95 14.88
CA GLN A 305 19.36 4.76 14.80
C GLN A 305 19.93 4.56 13.39
N LEU A 306 19.10 4.64 12.35
CA LEU A 306 19.55 4.51 10.97
C LEU A 306 20.53 5.61 10.56
N GLN A 307 20.32 6.85 11.04
CA GLN A 307 21.25 7.97 10.82
C GLN A 307 22.60 7.72 11.52
N CYS A 308 22.60 7.24 12.76
CA CYS A 308 23.81 6.89 13.49
C CYS A 308 24.61 5.79 12.78
N ILE A 309 23.94 4.72 12.33
CA ILE A 309 24.58 3.61 11.61
C ILE A 309 25.18 4.12 10.29
N ALA A 310 24.46 4.95 9.54
CA ALA A 310 24.95 5.56 8.30
C ALA A 310 26.17 6.46 8.53
N ALA A 311 26.25 7.15 9.68
CA ALA A 311 27.41 7.95 10.08
C ALA A 311 28.58 7.14 10.67
N GLY A 312 28.47 5.80 10.73
CA GLY A 312 29.52 4.92 11.23
C GLY A 312 29.56 4.75 12.75
N PHE A 313 28.55 5.24 13.47
CA PHE A 313 28.41 4.98 14.90
C PHE A 313 27.82 3.58 15.12
N LYS A 314 28.27 2.89 16.16
CA LYS A 314 27.62 1.65 16.62
C LYS A 314 26.24 2.03 17.17
N GLY A 315 25.20 1.63 16.44
CA GLY A 315 23.79 1.78 16.84
C GLY A 315 23.39 0.85 17.97
#